data_AF-A0A259CNP2-F1
#
_entry.id   AF-A0A259CNP2-F1
#
_cell.length_a   1.000
_cell.length_b   1.000
_cell.length_c   1.000
_cell.angle_alpha   90.00
_cell.angle_beta   90.00
_cell.angle_gamma   90.00
#
_symmetry.space_group_name_H-M   'P 1'
#
loop_
_entity.id
_entity.type
_entity.pdbx_description
1 polymer ?
#
loop_
_entity_poly.entity_id
_entity_poly.type
_entity_poly.pdbx_seq_one_letter_code
_entity_poly.pdbx_strand_id
1 'polypeptide(L)'
;MAYIEQLKHLIQNELIPDVEDHIDDLFEGIASAKDATADERTQLEDMQALRDEYKELLKELQTGDIDEEEAEQLYTELTAMRSEGEGDDDDIYDDEDDEDEDDYDIFDHDDNDQY
;
A
#
# COMPACT_ATOMS: atom_id res chain seq x y z
N MET A 1 -15.29 7.32 -3.15
CA MET A 1 -14.26 7.00 -2.14
C MET A 1 -13.71 8.30 -1.63
N ALA A 2 -13.39 8.41 -0.34
CA ALA A 2 -12.71 9.61 0.15
C ALA A 2 -11.24 9.54 -0.30
N TYR A 3 -10.71 10.61 -0.89
CA TYR A 3 -9.33 10.69 -1.32
C TYR A 3 -8.36 10.53 -0.15
N ILE A 4 -8.75 10.96 1.05
CA ILE A 4 -7.99 10.69 2.27
C ILE A 4 -7.79 9.18 2.49
N GLU A 5 -8.82 8.36 2.29
CA GLU A 5 -8.72 6.90 2.47
C GLU A 5 -7.86 6.26 1.39
N GLN A 6 -8.00 6.69 0.14
CA GLN A 6 -7.19 6.21 -0.98
C GLN A 6 -5.72 6.59 -0.80
N LEU A 7 -5.42 7.83 -0.43
CA LEU A 7 -4.07 8.31 -0.17
C LEU A 7 -3.45 7.59 1.02
N LYS A 8 -4.22 7.36 2.10
CA LYS A 8 -3.77 6.58 3.25
C LYS A 8 -3.42 5.15 2.84
N HIS A 9 -4.25 4.51 2.03
CA HIS A 9 -3.98 3.16 1.54
C HIS A 9 -2.71 3.13 0.68
N LEU A 10 -2.60 4.03 -0.30
CA LEU A 10 -1.43 4.16 -1.17
C LEU A 10 -0.13 4.33 -0.37
N ILE A 11 -0.12 5.26 0.61
CA ILE A 11 1.06 5.50 1.43
C ILE A 11 1.39 4.29 2.29
N GLN A 12 0.39 3.69 2.95
CA GLN A 12 0.60 2.63 3.93
C GLN A 12 0.99 1.29 3.31
N ASN A 13 0.32 0.91 2.21
CA ASN A 13 0.40 -0.43 1.65
C ASN A 13 1.31 -0.51 0.43
N GLU A 14 1.68 0.63 -0.17
CA GLU A 14 2.52 0.65 -1.37
C GLU A 14 3.80 1.47 -1.17
N LEU A 15 3.71 2.77 -0.85
CA LEU A 15 4.89 3.63 -0.81
C LEU A 15 5.84 3.32 0.36
N ILE A 16 5.31 3.19 1.58
CA ILE A 16 6.15 2.87 2.75
C ILE A 16 6.84 1.50 2.57
N PRO A 17 6.12 0.42 2.19
CA PRO A 17 6.75 -0.88 1.94
C PRO A 17 7.82 -0.82 0.85
N ASP A 18 7.58 -0.12 -0.26
CA ASP A 18 8.55 0.00 -1.37
C ASP A 18 9.86 0.68 -0.91
N VAL A 19 9.74 1.75 -0.10
CA VAL A 19 10.91 2.40 0.49
C VAL A 19 11.59 1.52 1.53
N GLU A 20 10.84 0.79 2.36
CA GLU A 20 11.40 -0.13 3.35
C GLU A 20 12.15 -1.29 2.69
N ASP A 21 11.62 -1.87 1.61
CA ASP A 21 12.29 -2.89 0.80
C ASP A 21 13.61 -2.36 0.22
N HIS A 22 13.61 -1.13 -0.31
CA HIS A 22 14.83 -0.52 -0.83
C HIS A 22 15.89 -0.25 0.26
N ILE A 23 15.44 0.16 1.46
CA ILE A 23 16.30 0.32 2.63
C ILE A 23 16.93 -1.01 3.04
N ASP A 24 16.14 -2.09 3.04
CA ASP A 24 16.60 -3.43 3.39
C ASP A 24 17.63 -3.97 2.39
N ASP A 25 17.42 -3.76 1.09
CA ASP A 25 18.40 -4.07 0.03
C ASP A 25 19.72 -3.32 0.25
N LEU A 26 19.66 -2.01 0.54
CA LEU A 26 20.85 -1.21 0.86
C LEU A 26 21.57 -1.74 2.11
N PHE A 27 20.82 -2.11 3.15
CA PHE A 27 21.38 -2.69 4.36
C PHE A 27 22.02 -4.06 4.11
N GLU A 28 21.41 -4.92 3.30
CA GLU A 28 21.97 -6.23 2.95
C GLU A 28 23.28 -6.06 2.15
N GLY A 29 23.32 -5.11 1.22
CA GLY A 29 24.52 -4.75 0.47
C GLY A 29 25.66 -4.31 1.39
N ILE A 30 25.38 -3.37 2.30
CA ILE A 30 26.32 -2.88 3.31
C ILE A 30 26.80 -4.01 4.23
N ALA A 31 25.88 -4.85 4.72
CA ALA A 31 26.19 -5.95 5.62
C ALA A 31 27.07 -7.00 4.93
N SER A 32 26.80 -7.28 3.66
CA SER A 32 27.58 -8.20 2.82
C SER A 32 28.99 -7.66 2.55
N ALA A 33 29.12 -6.36 2.29
CA ALA A 33 30.41 -5.69 2.13
C ALA A 33 31.19 -5.54 3.45
N LYS A 34 30.51 -5.65 4.61
CA LYS A 34 31.03 -5.38 5.97
C LYS A 34 31.57 -3.97 6.17
N ASP A 35 31.25 -3.08 5.26
CA ASP A 35 31.60 -1.67 5.29
C ASP A 35 30.56 -0.94 4.42
N ALA A 36 30.24 0.29 4.81
CA ALA A 36 29.35 1.16 4.02
C ALA A 36 30.17 2.32 3.50
N THR A 37 30.24 2.46 2.18
CA THR A 37 30.82 3.62 1.52
C THR A 37 30.05 4.89 1.90
N ALA A 38 30.67 6.06 1.73
CA ALA A 38 30.01 7.32 2.01
C ALA A 38 28.72 7.48 1.18
N ASP A 39 28.76 7.08 -0.10
CA ASP A 39 27.61 7.12 -0.99
C ASP A 39 26.46 6.19 -0.53
N GLU A 40 26.76 4.96 -0.11
CA GLU A 40 25.74 4.03 0.40
C GLU A 40 25.10 4.53 1.69
N ARG A 41 25.89 5.15 2.59
CA ARG A 41 25.37 5.74 3.82
C ARG A 41 24.44 6.92 3.53
N THR A 42 24.85 7.80 2.61
CA THR A 42 24.02 8.94 2.22
C THR A 42 22.72 8.47 1.56
N GLN A 43 22.77 7.49 0.65
CA GLN A 43 21.56 6.92 0.07
C GLN A 43 20.65 6.31 1.13
N LEU A 44 21.21 5.57 2.09
CA LEU A 44 20.44 5.01 3.19
C LEU A 44 19.78 6.09 4.07
N GLU A 45 20.50 7.16 4.38
CA GLU A 45 19.96 8.31 5.13
C GLU A 45 18.83 9.00 4.35
N ASP A 46 19.00 9.20 3.04
CA ASP A 46 17.98 9.81 2.18
C ASP A 46 16.70 8.97 2.13
N MET A 47 16.83 7.64 2.00
CA MET A 47 15.67 6.73 1.97
C MET A 47 14.97 6.64 3.32
N GLN A 48 15.72 6.68 4.43
CA GLN A 48 15.14 6.74 5.76
C GLN A 48 14.37 8.05 6.00
N ALA A 49 14.89 9.18 5.49
CA ALA A 49 14.19 10.45 5.55
C ALA A 49 12.88 10.41 4.75
N LEU A 50 12.91 9.88 3.52
CA LEU A 50 11.72 9.73 2.68
C LEU A 50 10.63 8.86 3.36
N ARG A 51 11.02 7.74 3.96
CA ARG A 51 10.10 6.88 4.73
C ARG A 51 9.46 7.64 5.89
N ASP A 52 10.26 8.42 6.61
CA ASP A 52 9.78 9.17 7.77
C ASP A 52 8.83 10.31 7.35
N GLU A 53 9.07 10.95 6.20
CA GLU A 53 8.14 11.89 5.57
C GLU A 53 6.80 11.24 5.24
N TYR A 54 6.79 10.04 4.65
CA TYR A 54 5.55 9.30 4.37
C TYR A 54 4.79 8.91 5.65
N LYS A 55 5.51 8.53 6.72
CA LYS A 55 4.90 8.23 8.02
C LYS A 55 4.31 9.47 8.69
N GLU A 56 4.95 10.62 8.53
CA GLU A 56 4.42 11.91 9.01
C GLU A 56 3.16 12.30 8.23
N LEU A 57 3.19 12.20 6.89
CA LEU A 57 2.04 12.46 6.04
C LEU A 57 0.83 11.57 6.39
N LEU A 58 1.07 10.28 6.62
CA LEU A 58 0.03 9.34 7.04
C LEU A 58 -0.57 9.71 8.39
N LYS A 59 0.23 10.26 9.30
CA LYS A 59 -0.25 10.75 10.60
C LYS A 59 -1.11 12.00 10.44
N GLU A 60 -0.72 12.94 9.58
CA GLU A 60 -1.49 14.15 9.28
C GLU A 60 -2.86 13.82 8.67
N LEU A 61 -2.91 12.82 7.79
CA LEU A 61 -4.17 12.28 7.26
C LEU A 61 -5.05 11.66 8.36
N GLN A 62 -4.45 11.01 9.37
CA GLN A 62 -5.19 10.41 10.48
C GLN A 62 -5.70 11.44 11.50
N THR A 63 -4.94 12.53 11.72
CA THR A 63 -5.34 13.60 12.64
C THR A 63 -6.34 14.57 12.01
N GLY A 64 -6.51 14.51 10.69
CA GLY A 64 -7.36 15.44 9.94
C GLY A 64 -6.71 16.81 9.80
N ASP A 65 -5.37 16.86 9.80
CA ASP A 65 -4.61 18.08 9.48
C ASP A 65 -4.60 18.35 7.96
N ILE A 66 -4.95 17.33 7.15
CA ILE A 66 -5.09 17.42 5.69
C ILE A 66 -6.56 17.27 5.32
N ASP A 67 -7.08 18.25 4.59
CA ASP A 67 -8.43 18.25 4.06
C ASP A 67 -8.55 17.43 2.76
N GLU A 68 -9.77 17.11 2.35
CA GLU A 68 -10.05 16.27 1.17
C GLU A 68 -9.48 16.86 -0.15
N GLU A 69 -9.50 18.19 -0.30
CA GLU A 69 -8.96 18.88 -1.49
C GLU A 69 -7.42 18.77 -1.55
N GLU A 70 -6.75 18.81 -0.39
CA GLU A 70 -5.30 18.61 -0.30
C GLU A 70 -4.93 17.14 -0.53
N ALA A 71 -5.71 16.22 0.02
CA ALA A 71 -5.54 14.78 -0.21
C ALA A 71 -5.72 14.40 -1.70
N GLU A 72 -6.71 14.98 -2.38
CA GLU A 72 -6.92 14.78 -3.83
C GLU A 72 -5.70 15.25 -4.65
N GLN A 73 -5.16 16.43 -4.34
CA GLN A 73 -3.99 16.97 -5.03
C GLN A 73 -2.76 16.07 -4.84
N LEU A 74 -2.49 15.68 -3.59
CA LEU A 74 -1.38 14.79 -3.25
C LEU A 74 -1.53 13.42 -3.91
N TYR A 75 -2.72 12.82 -3.83
CA TYR A 75 -3.02 11.54 -4.46
C TYR A 75 -2.81 11.61 -5.97
N THR A 76 -3.31 12.67 -6.62
CA THR A 76 -3.15 12.87 -8.07
C THR A 76 -1.69 13.07 -8.45
N GLU A 77 -0.91 13.86 -7.70
CA GLU A 77 0.52 14.03 -8.00
C GLU A 77 1.30 12.72 -7.84
N LEU A 78 1.09 12.00 -6.74
CA LEU A 78 1.79 10.74 -6.46
C LEU A 78 1.43 9.66 -7.47
N THR A 79 0.14 9.51 -7.79
CA THR A 79 -0.32 8.54 -8.80
C THR A 79 0.09 8.94 -10.20
N ALA A 80 0.12 10.24 -10.55
CA ALA A 80 0.62 10.70 -11.85
C ALA A 80 2.11 10.39 -12.03
N MET A 81 2.93 10.62 -11.00
CA MET A 81 4.36 10.27 -11.02
C MET A 81 4.57 8.76 -11.25
N ARG A 82 3.65 7.92 -10.78
CA ARG A 82 3.70 6.46 -10.95
C ARG A 82 3.09 5.99 -12.29
N SER A 83 1.98 6.61 -12.69
CA SER A 83 1.14 6.22 -13.84
C SER A 83 1.64 6.75 -15.19
N GLU A 84 2.62 7.66 -15.20
CA GLU A 84 3.47 7.84 -16.41
C GLU A 84 4.23 6.54 -16.80
N GLY A 85 4.16 5.48 -15.97
CA GLY A 85 4.59 4.11 -16.27
C GLY A 85 3.51 3.13 -16.73
N GLU A 86 2.32 3.11 -16.14
CA GLU A 86 1.24 2.14 -16.44
C GLU A 86 -0.14 2.76 -16.17
N GLY A 87 -1.05 2.63 -17.13
CA GLY A 87 -2.38 3.19 -17.09
C GLY A 87 -3.36 2.34 -16.27
N ASP A 88 -4.18 3.05 -15.50
CA ASP A 88 -5.58 2.71 -15.18
C ASP A 88 -5.82 1.27 -14.71
N ASP A 89 -5.68 1.01 -13.40
CA ASP A 89 -6.39 -0.09 -12.75
C ASP A 89 -7.03 0.45 -11.46
N ASP A 90 -8.30 0.81 -11.60
CA ASP A 90 -9.30 0.84 -10.54
C ASP A 90 -9.36 -0.58 -9.91
N ASP A 91 -8.39 -0.91 -9.06
CA ASP A 91 -8.44 -2.12 -8.25
C ASP A 91 -9.56 -1.96 -7.22
N ILE A 92 -10.70 -2.54 -7.61
CA ILE A 92 -11.78 -3.06 -6.78
C ILE A 92 -11.22 -3.48 -5.41
N TYR A 93 -11.54 -2.69 -4.38
CA TYR A 93 -11.51 -3.18 -3.00
C TYR A 93 -12.65 -4.19 -2.88
N ASP A 94 -12.30 -5.46 -3.01
CA ASP A 94 -13.07 -6.60 -2.57
C ASP A 94 -13.11 -6.56 -1.03
N ASP A 95 -14.05 -5.77 -0.51
CA ASP A 95 -14.46 -5.78 0.88
C ASP A 95 -15.32 -7.03 1.12
N GLU A 96 -14.72 -8.22 1.00
CA GLU A 96 -15.32 -9.47 1.47
C GLU A 96 -14.73 -9.84 2.84
N ASP A 97 -15.21 -9.15 3.88
CA ASP A 97 -15.28 -9.73 5.22
C ASP A 97 -16.41 -9.06 6.02
N ASP A 98 -17.62 -9.06 5.46
CA ASP A 98 -18.84 -8.97 6.27
C ASP A 98 -19.47 -10.38 6.35
N GLU A 99 -19.43 -10.90 7.56
CA GLU A 99 -20.03 -12.14 8.02
C GLU A 99 -21.51 -12.25 7.60
N ASP A 100 -21.90 -13.34 6.94
CA ASP A 100 -23.23 -13.92 7.13
C ASP A 100 -23.10 -15.46 7.09
N GLU A 101 -22.94 -16.02 8.29
CA GLU A 101 -23.36 -17.39 8.60
C GLU A 101 -24.85 -17.54 8.25
N ASP A 102 -25.17 -18.34 7.24
CA ASP A 102 -26.49 -18.98 7.16
C ASP A 102 -26.35 -20.46 6.75
N ASP A 103 -26.23 -21.26 7.79
CA ASP A 103 -26.58 -22.67 7.86
C ASP A 103 -28.02 -22.89 7.35
N TYR A 104 -28.16 -23.48 6.16
CA TYR A 104 -29.37 -24.21 5.80
C TYR A 104 -29.02 -25.58 5.22
N ASP A 105 -28.99 -26.55 6.14
CA ASP A 105 -29.29 -27.96 5.93
C ASP A 105 -30.49 -28.20 4.99
N ILE A 106 -30.41 -29.32 4.26
CA ILE A 106 -31.51 -30.10 3.62
C ILE A 106 -32.06 -29.55 2.30
N PHE A 107 -31.83 -30.30 1.21
CA PHE A 107 -32.92 -31.04 0.53
C PHE A 107 -32.35 -32.28 -0.17
N ASP A 108 -32.72 -33.45 0.37
CA ASP A 108 -32.75 -34.71 -0.37
C ASP A 108 -33.50 -34.52 -1.70
N HIS A 109 -32.84 -34.83 -2.81
CA HIS A 109 -33.53 -35.40 -3.95
C HIS A 109 -32.80 -36.65 -4.40
N ASP A 110 -33.27 -37.75 -3.83
CA ASP A 110 -33.23 -39.09 -4.40
C ASP A 110 -33.69 -39.07 -5.87
N ASP A 111 -33.23 -40.08 -6.61
CA ASP A 111 -33.69 -40.52 -7.93
C ASP A 111 -33.08 -39.83 -9.17
N ASN A 112 -32.19 -40.56 -9.87
CA ASN A 112 -32.53 -41.22 -11.15
C ASN A 112 -31.26 -41.59 -11.97
N ASP A 113 -30.85 -42.85 -11.85
CA ASP A 113 -30.61 -43.83 -12.93
C ASP A 113 -29.80 -43.48 -14.22
N GLN A 114 -29.01 -44.49 -14.64
CA GLN A 114 -28.40 -44.77 -15.96
C GLN A 114 -27.12 -43.97 -16.35
N TYR A 115 -25.98 -44.54 -16.77
CA TYR A 115 -25.63 -45.83 -17.39
C TYR A 115 -24.26 -46.32 -16.90
#